data_AF-A0A0D2NQB8-F1
#
_entry.id   AF-A0A0D2NQB8-F1
#
_cell.length_a   1.000
_cell.length_b   1.000
_cell.length_c   1.000
_cell.angle_alpha   90.00
_cell.angle_beta   90.00
_cell.angle_gamma   90.00
#
_symmetry.space_group_name_H-M   'P 1'
#
loop_
_entity.id
_entity.type
_entity.pdbx_description
1 polymer ?
#
loop_
_entity_poly.entity_id
_entity_poly.type
_entity_poly.pdbx_seq_one_letter_code
_entity_poly.pdbx_strand_id
1 'polypeptide(L)'
;MAHSQSFRGAHISEGFPFIHIATSFTERCTASGNGGSGTAAGLGGRGGDVGSGNSNFATQNFEGSNLNTGGGGSGSQYSTGGRGGDIGSANSTAGLEQDFGEAELTSGTGGSASVNRATGGAGGDIGSKNK
;
A
#
# COMPACT_ATOMS: atom_id res chain seq x y z
N MET A 1 14.42 -10.59 -5.38
CA MET A 1 14.54 -10.89 -3.93
C MET A 1 13.84 -9.77 -3.20
N ALA A 2 12.70 -10.03 -2.55
CA ALA A 2 12.00 -9.02 -1.75
C ALA A 2 12.69 -8.92 -0.39
N HIS A 3 13.17 -7.72 -0.03
CA HIS A 3 13.71 -7.46 1.30
C HIS A 3 12.53 -7.23 2.26
N SER A 4 12.34 -8.13 3.23
CA SER A 4 11.42 -7.88 4.34
C SER A 4 12.13 -6.97 5.35
N GLN A 5 11.54 -5.81 5.66
CA GLN A 5 11.98 -4.95 6.76
C GLN A 5 11.00 -5.13 7.92
N SER A 6 11.51 -5.52 9.09
CA SER A 6 10.71 -5.62 10.30
C SER A 6 10.74 -4.28 11.03
N PHE A 7 9.60 -3.57 11.02
CA PHE A 7 9.41 -2.35 11.81
C PHE A 7 8.94 -2.75 13.22
N ARG A 8 9.65 -2.32 14.26
CA ARG A 8 9.21 -2.47 15.65
C ARG A 8 8.52 -1.18 16.11
N GLY A 9 7.19 -1.24 16.21
CA GLY A 9 6.33 -0.36 17.02
C GLY A 9 6.55 1.16 16.89
N ALA A 10 5.85 1.81 15.96
CA ALA A 10 5.61 3.26 16.03
C ALA A 10 4.29 3.50 16.79
N HIS A 11 4.37 3.82 18.08
CA HIS A 11 3.21 4.23 18.89
C HIS A 11 3.35 5.73 19.19
N ILE A 12 2.57 6.58 18.50
CA ILE A 12 2.53 8.02 18.76
C ILE A 12 1.35 8.27 19.70
N SER A 13 1.64 8.44 21.00
CA SER A 13 0.67 8.76 22.05
C SER A 13 1.04 10.10 22.67
N GLU A 14 0.21 11.11 22.41
CA GLU A 14 0.27 12.41 23.09
C GLU A 14 -1.15 12.70 23.58
N GLY A 15 -1.35 12.71 24.90
CA GLY A 15 -2.66 12.67 25.53
C GLY A 15 -3.38 14.02 25.56
N PHE A 16 -4.57 14.11 24.96
CA PHE A 16 -5.66 15.08 25.18
C PHE A 16 -6.96 14.51 24.53
N PRO A 17 -8.19 14.95 24.87
CA PRO A 17 -9.44 14.27 24.51
C PRO A 17 -9.90 14.61 23.07
N PHE A 18 -9.03 14.34 22.10
CA PHE A 18 -9.33 14.42 20.68
C PHE A 18 -9.20 13.02 20.11
N ILE A 19 -10.12 12.64 19.22
CA ILE A 19 -10.17 11.37 18.50
C ILE A 19 -8.73 10.90 18.22
N HIS A 20 -8.29 9.87 18.95
CA HIS A 20 -6.99 9.25 18.71
C HIS A 20 -7.03 8.74 17.28
N ILE A 21 -6.00 9.03 16.49
CA ILE A 21 -5.76 8.38 15.20
C ILE A 21 -4.55 7.47 15.42
N ALA A 22 -4.78 6.26 15.91
CA ALA A 22 -3.70 5.30 16.16
C ALA A 22 -3.48 4.41 14.92
N THR A 23 -2.23 4.22 14.52
CA THR A 23 -1.84 3.18 13.55
C THR A 23 -0.90 2.23 14.26
N SER A 24 -1.28 0.97 14.41
CA SER A 24 -0.51 -0.02 15.16
C SER A 24 0.11 -1.08 14.25
N PHE A 25 1.39 -1.39 14.51
CA PHE A 25 2.15 -2.44 13.83
C PHE A 25 2.94 -3.21 14.90
N THR A 26 2.39 -4.34 15.33
CA THR A 26 2.99 -5.18 16.37
C THR A 26 3.06 -6.60 15.82
N GLU A 27 4.30 -7.06 15.56
CA GLU A 27 4.67 -8.37 15.01
C GLU A 27 4.15 -8.75 13.60
N ARG A 28 5.10 -9.22 12.76
CA ARG A 28 5.05 -9.74 11.37
C ARG A 28 5.03 -8.77 10.16
N CYS A 29 5.41 -9.37 9.00
CA CYS A 29 6.00 -8.74 7.81
C CYS A 29 5.07 -7.77 7.08
N THR A 30 5.57 -6.56 6.85
CA THR A 30 5.04 -5.65 5.84
C THR A 30 5.99 -5.62 4.65
N ALA A 31 5.49 -6.01 3.48
CA ALA A 31 6.20 -5.86 2.21
C ALA A 31 5.48 -4.80 1.37
N SER A 32 6.15 -3.67 1.14
CA SER A 32 5.73 -2.76 0.07
C SER A 32 6.03 -3.42 -1.28
N GLY A 33 5.15 -3.20 -2.24
CA GLY A 33 5.34 -3.71 -3.58
C GLY A 33 6.60 -3.12 -4.19
N ASN A 34 7.37 -3.94 -4.91
CA ASN A 34 8.52 -3.42 -5.65
C ASN A 34 8.04 -2.46 -6.76
N GLY A 35 8.82 -1.43 -7.05
CA GLY A 35 8.65 -0.67 -8.28
C GLY A 35 8.88 -1.55 -9.51
N GLY A 36 8.12 -1.31 -10.56
CA GLY A 36 8.35 -1.92 -11.87
C GLY A 36 9.59 -1.39 -12.55
N SER A 37 10.04 -2.07 -13.61
CA SER A 37 11.22 -1.69 -14.39
C SER A 37 10.85 -0.89 -15.63
N GLY A 38 11.69 0.07 -16.02
CA GLY A 38 11.53 0.86 -17.26
C GLY A 38 12.62 0.54 -18.28
N THR A 39 12.26 0.42 -19.56
CA THR A 39 13.22 0.27 -20.68
C THR A 39 12.87 1.20 -21.85
N ALA A 40 13.88 1.61 -22.63
CA ALA A 40 13.72 2.43 -23.85
C ALA A 40 12.82 3.68 -23.66
N ALA A 41 13.15 4.52 -22.68
CA ALA A 41 12.36 5.70 -22.28
C ALA A 41 10.97 5.39 -21.69
N GLY A 42 10.66 4.13 -21.40
CA GLY A 42 9.52 3.73 -20.57
C GLY A 42 9.82 3.81 -19.08
N LEU A 43 8.79 4.07 -18.27
CA LEU A 43 8.86 4.15 -16.81
C LEU A 43 8.21 2.92 -16.17
N GLY A 44 8.84 2.39 -15.13
CA GLY A 44 8.21 1.40 -14.28
C GLY A 44 7.08 2.01 -13.44
N GLY A 45 6.06 1.21 -13.14
CA GLY A 45 5.01 1.58 -12.21
C GLY A 45 5.52 1.59 -10.76
N ARG A 46 4.90 2.37 -9.89
CA ARG A 46 5.20 2.32 -8.45
C ARG A 46 4.58 1.08 -7.82
N GLY A 47 5.20 0.56 -6.77
CA GLY A 47 4.56 -0.42 -5.89
C GLY A 47 3.39 0.18 -5.12
N GLY A 48 2.64 -0.70 -4.44
CA GLY A 48 1.57 -0.31 -3.54
C GLY A 48 2.06 0.07 -2.15
N ASP A 49 1.19 0.75 -1.41
CA ASP A 49 1.44 1.30 -0.08
C ASP A 49 0.55 0.63 0.99
N VAL A 50 1.03 0.57 2.24
CA VAL A 50 0.24 0.16 3.41
C VAL A 50 -0.07 1.38 4.27
N GLY A 51 -1.34 1.61 4.60
CA GLY A 51 -1.74 2.58 5.62
C GLY A 51 -1.42 4.05 5.29
N SER A 52 -1.14 4.39 4.03
CA SER A 52 -0.68 5.73 3.65
C SER A 52 -1.84 6.69 3.40
N GLY A 53 -1.67 7.99 3.69
CA GLY A 53 -2.63 9.02 3.27
C GLY A 53 -4.00 8.98 3.97
N ASN A 54 -4.08 8.36 5.14
CA ASN A 54 -5.31 8.27 5.92
C ASN A 54 -5.56 9.53 6.76
N SER A 55 -6.84 9.92 6.92
CA SER A 55 -7.27 11.02 7.79
C SER A 55 -8.59 10.71 8.48
N ASN A 56 -8.79 11.24 9.70
CA ASN A 56 -10.04 11.14 10.48
C ASN A 56 -10.45 9.75 11.03
N PHE A 57 -9.57 8.75 11.07
CA PHE A 57 -9.86 7.44 11.71
C PHE A 57 -9.66 7.45 13.20
N ALA A 58 -10.35 6.55 13.91
CA ALA A 58 -10.00 6.24 15.30
C ALA A 58 -8.74 5.36 15.36
N THR A 59 -8.75 4.22 14.69
CA THR A 59 -7.56 3.33 14.64
C THR A 59 -7.52 2.60 13.30
N GLN A 60 -6.32 2.39 12.76
CA GLN A 60 -6.06 1.30 11.84
C GLN A 60 -5.13 0.29 12.51
N ASN A 61 -5.63 -0.93 12.67
CA ASN A 61 -4.89 -2.01 13.29
C ASN A 61 -4.29 -2.92 12.21
N PHE A 62 -2.97 -3.11 12.24
CA PHE A 62 -2.25 -4.07 11.40
C PHE A 62 -1.45 -5.09 12.25
N GLU A 63 -1.74 -5.21 13.54
CA GLU A 63 -1.00 -6.09 14.45
C GLU A 63 -1.14 -7.56 14.08
N GLY A 64 -0.04 -8.31 14.07
CA GLY A 64 -0.02 -9.73 13.71
C GLY A 64 -0.23 -10.03 12.22
N SER A 65 -0.40 -9.02 11.38
CA SER A 65 -0.75 -9.19 9.97
C SER A 65 0.45 -9.54 9.07
N ASN A 66 0.19 -10.31 8.00
CA ASN A 66 1.15 -10.56 6.92
C ASN A 66 0.64 -9.84 5.66
N LEU A 67 1.24 -8.68 5.36
CA LEU A 67 0.75 -7.79 4.31
C LEU A 67 1.75 -7.70 3.16
N ASN A 68 1.26 -7.94 1.94
CA ASN A 68 2.06 -7.78 0.73
C ASN A 68 1.32 -6.90 -0.27
N THR A 69 1.83 -5.70 -0.50
CA THR A 69 1.21 -4.81 -1.48
C THR A 69 1.69 -5.12 -2.90
N GLY A 70 0.89 -4.77 -3.89
CA GLY A 70 1.15 -5.10 -5.27
C GLY A 70 2.42 -4.45 -5.79
N GLY A 71 3.23 -5.20 -6.55
CA GLY A 71 4.33 -4.62 -7.32
C GLY A 71 3.84 -3.76 -8.48
N GLY A 72 4.64 -2.77 -8.88
CA GLY A 72 4.41 -2.00 -10.09
C GLY A 72 4.73 -2.80 -11.36
N GLY A 73 3.96 -2.57 -12.42
CA GLY A 73 4.20 -3.15 -13.73
C GLY A 73 5.39 -2.51 -14.45
N SER A 74 5.91 -3.16 -15.49
CA SER A 74 7.04 -2.62 -16.25
C SER A 74 6.59 -1.73 -17.40
N GLY A 75 7.39 -0.70 -17.71
CA GLY A 75 7.22 0.16 -18.88
C GLY A 75 8.23 -0.18 -19.98
N SER A 76 7.78 -0.16 -21.23
CA SER A 76 8.62 -0.25 -22.44
C SER A 76 8.55 1.06 -23.25
N GLN A 77 9.06 1.08 -24.50
CA GLN A 77 9.12 2.25 -25.39
C GLN A 77 8.06 3.34 -25.15
N TYR A 78 8.45 4.43 -24.47
CA TYR A 78 7.61 5.58 -24.14
C TYR A 78 6.32 5.27 -23.36
N SER A 79 6.32 4.17 -22.63
CA SER A 79 5.17 3.60 -21.93
C SER A 79 5.41 3.52 -20.43
N THR A 80 4.32 3.55 -19.66
CA THR A 80 4.38 3.55 -18.20
C THR A 80 3.74 2.29 -17.65
N GLY A 81 4.48 1.55 -16.83
CA GLY A 81 3.92 0.41 -16.11
C GLY A 81 2.86 0.85 -15.09
N GLY A 82 1.87 -0.02 -14.86
CA GLY A 82 0.79 0.26 -13.93
C GLY A 82 1.26 0.28 -12.47
N ARG A 83 0.59 1.07 -11.63
CA ARG A 83 0.85 1.06 -10.18
C ARG A 83 0.37 -0.26 -9.56
N GLY A 84 1.09 -0.78 -8.58
CA GLY A 84 0.58 -1.83 -7.70
C GLY A 84 -0.53 -1.35 -6.78
N GLY A 85 -1.34 -2.28 -6.28
CA GLY A 85 -2.48 -1.99 -5.42
C GLY A 85 -2.08 -1.73 -3.97
N ASP A 86 -2.85 -0.89 -3.29
CA ASP A 86 -2.61 -0.48 -1.91
C ASP A 86 -3.40 -1.36 -0.90
N ILE A 87 -2.94 -1.40 0.36
CA ILE A 87 -3.68 -1.95 1.50
C ILE A 87 -3.95 -0.84 2.51
N GLY A 88 -5.20 -0.67 2.92
CA GLY A 88 -5.55 0.23 4.02
C GLY A 88 -5.20 1.70 3.79
N SER A 89 -5.03 2.15 2.54
CA SER A 89 -4.54 3.50 2.21
C SER A 89 -5.64 4.46 1.78
N ALA A 90 -5.37 5.76 1.90
CA ALA A 90 -6.20 6.87 1.42
C ALA A 90 -7.66 6.85 1.91
N ASN A 91 -7.91 6.25 3.07
CA ASN A 91 -9.21 6.27 3.70
C ASN A 91 -9.46 7.70 4.27
N SER A 92 -10.72 8.13 4.34
CA SER A 92 -11.13 9.34 5.10
C SER A 92 -12.41 9.24 5.96
N THR A 93 -13.02 8.05 6.15
CA THR A 93 -14.26 7.91 6.92
C THR A 93 -14.06 8.24 8.41
N ALA A 94 -14.78 9.25 8.91
CA ALA A 94 -14.58 9.76 10.26
C ALA A 94 -15.06 8.79 11.35
N GLY A 95 -14.20 8.54 12.36
CA GLY A 95 -14.59 7.88 13.61
C GLY A 95 -14.79 6.37 13.56
N LEU A 96 -14.39 5.72 12.46
CA LEU A 96 -14.40 4.26 12.35
C LEU A 96 -13.02 3.66 12.65
N GLU A 97 -13.05 2.47 13.23
CA GLU A 97 -11.89 1.60 13.40
C GLU A 97 -11.81 0.65 12.20
N GLN A 98 -10.61 0.48 11.65
CA GLN A 98 -10.35 -0.53 10.63
C GLN A 98 -9.34 -1.54 11.15
N ASP A 99 -9.76 -2.80 11.17
CA ASP A 99 -8.94 -3.88 11.67
C ASP A 99 -8.49 -4.79 10.53
N PHE A 100 -7.18 -4.85 10.34
CA PHE A 100 -6.46 -5.76 9.47
C PHE A 100 -5.55 -6.70 10.29
N GLY A 101 -5.73 -6.72 11.61
CA GLY A 101 -4.94 -7.55 12.51
C GLY A 101 -5.07 -9.04 12.18
N GLU A 102 -3.96 -9.76 12.34
CA GLU A 102 -3.82 -11.20 12.04
C GLU A 102 -4.20 -11.60 10.59
N ALA A 103 -4.45 -10.64 9.71
CA ALA A 103 -4.87 -10.90 8.35
C ALA A 103 -3.67 -11.28 7.46
N GLU A 104 -3.92 -12.16 6.50
CA GLU A 104 -2.99 -12.44 5.39
C GLU A 104 -3.54 -11.81 4.11
N LEU A 105 -2.99 -10.65 3.74
CA LEU A 105 -3.51 -9.84 2.64
C LEU A 105 -2.45 -9.63 1.56
N THR A 106 -2.85 -9.85 0.31
CA THR A 106 -2.03 -9.53 -0.87
C THR A 106 -2.86 -8.70 -1.85
N SER A 107 -2.44 -7.47 -2.14
CA SER A 107 -3.12 -6.62 -3.13
C SER A 107 -2.58 -6.87 -4.56
N GLY A 108 -3.30 -6.39 -5.57
CA GLY A 108 -3.02 -6.73 -6.97
C GLY A 108 -1.77 -6.07 -7.53
N THR A 109 -1.05 -6.75 -8.42
CA THR A 109 0.09 -6.17 -9.16
C THR A 109 -0.37 -5.27 -10.30
N GLY A 110 0.38 -4.19 -10.56
CA GLY A 110 0.18 -3.37 -11.74
C GLY A 110 0.57 -4.09 -13.03
N GLY A 111 -0.22 -3.89 -14.09
CA GLY A 111 0.03 -4.45 -15.42
C GLY A 111 1.23 -3.79 -16.11
N SER A 112 1.91 -4.54 -16.99
CA SER A 112 2.99 -4.00 -17.81
C SER A 112 2.46 -3.36 -19.09
N ALA A 113 3.13 -2.31 -19.57
CA ALA A 113 2.84 -1.71 -20.85
C ALA A 113 3.82 -2.21 -21.91
N SER A 114 3.36 -3.07 -22.83
CA SER A 114 4.18 -3.76 -23.83
C SER A 114 4.10 -3.18 -25.25
N VAL A 115 3.27 -2.15 -25.47
CA VAL A 115 3.14 -1.46 -26.77
C VAL A 115 3.50 0.02 -26.61
N ASN A 116 3.92 0.66 -27.70
CA ASN A 116 4.44 2.03 -27.73
C ASN A 116 3.39 3.04 -27.23
N ARG A 117 3.77 3.91 -26.28
CA ARG A 117 2.90 4.92 -25.64
C ARG A 117 1.66 4.37 -24.94
N ALA A 118 1.80 3.24 -24.25
CA ALA A 118 0.73 2.65 -23.45
C ALA A 118 0.95 2.84 -21.95
N THR A 119 -0.13 2.67 -21.19
CA THR A 119 -0.11 2.64 -19.74
C THR A 119 -0.65 1.30 -19.26
N GLY A 120 0.10 0.63 -18.38
CA GLY A 120 -0.32 -0.61 -17.76
C GLY A 120 -1.46 -0.38 -16.76
N GLY A 121 -2.37 -1.35 -16.65
CA GLY A 121 -3.48 -1.28 -15.70
C GLY A 121 -3.02 -1.22 -14.24
N ALA A 122 -3.77 -0.54 -13.38
CA ALA A 122 -3.49 -0.53 -11.94
C ALA A 122 -3.84 -1.87 -11.29
N GLY A 123 -3.08 -2.25 -10.27
CA GLY A 123 -3.40 -3.35 -9.38
C GLY A 123 -4.62 -3.04 -8.49
N GLY A 124 -5.33 -4.08 -8.05
CA GLY A 124 -6.50 -3.93 -7.18
C GLY A 124 -6.11 -3.61 -5.73
N ASP A 125 -6.77 -2.62 -5.15
CA ASP A 125 -6.57 -2.20 -3.74
C ASP A 125 -7.41 -3.07 -2.78
N ILE A 126 -6.97 -3.20 -1.52
CA ILE A 126 -7.74 -3.82 -0.42
C ILE A 126 -7.94 -2.79 0.68
N GLY A 127 -9.19 -2.62 1.15
CA GLY A 127 -9.47 -1.76 2.31
C GLY A 127 -8.99 -0.31 2.17
N SER A 128 -8.85 0.17 0.93
CA SER A 128 -8.36 1.51 0.61
C SER A 128 -9.48 2.42 0.10
N LYS A 129 -9.33 3.73 0.27
CA LYS A 129 -10.28 4.77 -0.20
C LYS A 129 -11.70 4.68 0.38
N ASN A 130 -11.86 4.10 1.56
CA ASN A 130 -13.10 4.16 2.33
C ASN A 130 -13.35 5.61 2.74
N LYS A 131 -14.52 6.16 2.37
CA LYS A 131 -14.91 7.56 2.62
C LYS A 131 -16.14 7.65 3.51
#